data_AF-A0A327KKV5-F1
#
_entry.id   AF-A0A327KKV5-F1
#
_cell.length_a   1.000
_cell.length_b   1.000
_cell.length_c   1.000
_cell.angle_alpha   90.00
_cell.angle_beta   90.00
_cell.angle_gamma   90.00
#
_symmetry.space_group_name_H-M   'P 1'
#
loop_
_entity.id
_entity.type
_entity.pdbx_description
1 polymer ?
#
loop_
_entity_poly.entity_id
_entity_poly.type
_entity_poly.pdbx_seq_one_letter_code
_entity_poly.pdbx_strand_id
1 'polypeptide(L)'
;RPGSGAGPRTASAGSPADAAADYDETMRSLVDRLAKRLAADGGDVDGWMRLVRTHMALGDRARAGAAAADARKALAGAPDKLARLDAVVKELGLPEVPAASGSGAVQ
;
A
#
# COMPACT_ATOMS: atom_id res chain seq x y z
N ARG A 1 33.98 -43.36 9.26
CA ARG A 1 33.19 -42.58 8.25
C ARG A 1 31.76 -43.12 8.27
N PRO A 2 30.67 -42.36 8.05
CA PRO A 2 30.35 -40.92 8.20
C PRO A 2 29.37 -40.73 9.41
N GLY A 3 28.83 -39.59 9.85
CA GLY A 3 28.83 -38.18 9.45
C GLY A 3 27.47 -37.52 9.82
N SER A 4 27.54 -36.37 10.50
CA SER A 4 26.59 -35.24 10.44
C SER A 4 25.14 -35.33 10.94
N GLY A 5 24.85 -34.51 11.96
CA GLY A 5 24.04 -33.30 11.76
C GLY A 5 22.54 -33.40 11.98
N ALA A 6 22.09 -32.96 13.16
CA ALA A 6 20.71 -32.50 13.34
C ALA A 6 20.66 -31.42 14.43
N GLY A 7 21.21 -30.25 14.13
CA GLY A 7 20.72 -29.04 14.76
C GLY A 7 19.30 -28.80 14.24
N PRO A 8 18.29 -28.55 15.10
CA PRO A 8 17.03 -28.05 14.60
C PRO A 8 17.30 -26.72 13.89
N ARG A 9 16.93 -26.72 12.61
CA ARG A 9 16.86 -25.59 11.68
C ARG A 9 16.74 -24.29 12.45
N THR A 10 17.71 -23.41 12.25
CA THR A 10 17.53 -21.98 12.45
C THR A 10 16.15 -21.64 11.92
N ALA A 11 15.22 -21.26 12.82
CA ALA A 11 14.18 -20.35 12.42
C ALA A 11 14.96 -19.22 11.74
N SER A 12 14.84 -19.14 10.42
CA SER A 12 15.39 -18.01 9.70
C SER A 12 14.61 -16.85 10.29
N ALA A 13 15.21 -16.21 11.30
CA ALA A 13 14.87 -14.85 11.65
C ALA A 13 15.20 -14.10 10.37
N GLY A 14 14.22 -14.04 9.47
CA GLY A 14 14.20 -13.05 8.41
C GLY A 14 14.54 -11.75 9.09
N SER A 15 15.42 -10.98 8.46
CA SER A 15 15.74 -9.67 8.97
C SER A 15 14.43 -8.91 9.22
N PRO A 16 14.38 -7.95 10.15
CA PRO A 16 13.19 -7.10 10.32
C PRO A 16 12.73 -6.47 8.99
N ALA A 17 13.64 -6.35 8.01
CA ALA A 17 13.35 -5.98 6.63
C ALA A 17 12.48 -7.00 5.86
N ASP A 18 12.72 -8.31 6.03
CA ASP A 18 11.92 -9.38 5.40
C ASP A 18 10.51 -9.42 6.00
N ALA A 19 10.39 -9.31 7.33
CA ALA A 19 9.09 -9.26 8.00
C ALA A 19 8.28 -8.00 7.64
N ALA A 20 8.93 -6.85 7.45
CA ALA A 20 8.28 -5.64 6.95
C ALA A 20 7.80 -5.82 5.50
N ALA A 21 8.61 -6.45 4.64
CA ALA A 21 8.25 -6.72 3.26
C ALA A 21 7.04 -7.68 3.14
N ASP A 22 6.99 -8.74 3.95
CA ASP A 22 5.83 -9.64 4.06
C ASP A 22 4.56 -8.91 4.54
N TYR A 23 4.71 -7.97 5.48
CA TYR A 23 3.61 -7.13 5.94
C TYR A 23 3.11 -6.19 4.84
N ASP A 24 4.02 -5.59 4.06
CA ASP A 24 3.69 -4.75 2.92
C ASP A 24 2.98 -5.54 1.81
N GLU A 25 3.46 -6.73 1.47
CA GLU A 25 2.82 -7.66 0.52
C GLU A 25 1.40 -8.04 0.99
N THR A 26 1.24 -8.32 2.28
CA THR A 26 -0.04 -8.65 2.89
C THR A 26 -1.00 -7.46 2.86
N MET A 27 -0.52 -6.26 3.21
CA MET A 27 -1.29 -5.02 3.13
C MET A 27 -1.71 -4.71 1.70
N ARG A 28 -0.80 -4.85 0.72
CA ARG A 28 -1.11 -4.70 -0.71
C ARG A 28 -2.20 -5.68 -1.14
N SER A 29 -2.12 -6.94 -0.72
CA SER A 29 -3.12 -7.96 -1.05
C SER A 29 -4.49 -7.68 -0.42
N LEU A 30 -4.52 -7.08 0.77
CA LEU A 30 -5.77 -6.64 1.41
C LEU A 30 -6.36 -5.40 0.74
N VAL A 31 -5.52 -4.42 0.41
CA VAL A 31 -5.91 -3.21 -0.32
C VAL A 31 -6.39 -3.57 -1.73
N ASP A 32 -5.75 -4.51 -2.42
CA ASP A 32 -6.19 -5.01 -3.74
C ASP A 32 -7.58 -5.65 -3.67
N ARG A 33 -7.85 -6.45 -2.63
CA ARG A 33 -9.19 -7.02 -2.41
C ARG A 33 -10.24 -5.94 -2.11
N LEU A 34 -9.89 -4.96 -1.27
CA LEU A 34 -10.76 -3.82 -1.00
C LEU A 34 -10.99 -2.99 -2.27
N ALA A 35 -9.96 -2.81 -3.08
CA ALA A 35 -9.98 -2.09 -4.34
C ALA A 35 -10.92 -2.74 -5.34
N LYS A 36 -10.79 -4.06 -5.52
CA LYS A 36 -11.67 -4.86 -6.37
C LYS A 36 -13.12 -4.77 -5.93
N ARG A 37 -13.38 -4.79 -4.62
CA ARG A 37 -14.73 -4.60 -4.08
C ARG A 37 -15.26 -3.20 -4.38
N LEU A 38 -14.48 -2.16 -4.07
CA LEU A 38 -14.83 -0.76 -4.37
C LEU A 38 -15.07 -0.55 -5.87
N ALA A 39 -14.27 -1.16 -6.74
CA ALA A 39 -14.44 -1.09 -8.19
C ALA A 39 -15.71 -1.83 -8.66
N ALA A 40 -15.96 -3.02 -8.11
CA ALA A 40 -17.15 -3.83 -8.45
C ALA A 40 -18.46 -3.19 -7.98
N ASP A 41 -18.45 -2.52 -6.81
CA ASP A 41 -19.59 -1.75 -6.29
C ASP A 41 -19.79 -0.40 -7.02
N GLY A 42 -18.95 -0.07 -8.00
CA GLY A 42 -19.12 1.09 -8.89
C GLY A 42 -18.11 2.22 -8.71
N GLY A 43 -17.02 2.00 -7.98
CA GLY A 43 -15.94 2.97 -7.79
C GLY A 43 -16.38 4.12 -6.90
N ASP A 44 -16.56 3.86 -5.62
CA ASP A 44 -16.96 4.90 -4.67
C ASP A 44 -15.77 5.84 -4.38
N VAL A 45 -15.73 6.97 -5.09
CA VAL A 45 -14.65 7.95 -4.99
C VAL A 45 -14.54 8.52 -3.58
N ASP A 46 -15.65 8.66 -2.86
CA ASP A 46 -15.69 9.14 -1.48
C ASP A 46 -15.03 8.14 -0.53
N GLY A 47 -15.27 6.85 -0.72
CA GLY A 47 -14.55 5.78 0.00
C GLY A 47 -13.03 5.85 -0.20
N TRP A 48 -12.59 6.06 -1.44
CA TRP A 48 -11.17 6.22 -1.77
C TRP A 48 -10.55 7.48 -1.17
N MET A 49 -11.20 8.63 -1.31
CA MET A 49 -10.73 9.89 -0.75
C MET A 49 -10.61 9.82 0.78
N ARG A 50 -11.56 9.15 1.45
CA ARG A 50 -11.50 8.93 2.90
C ARG A 50 -10.31 8.08 3.30
N LEU A 51 -9.99 7.03 2.54
CA LEU A 51 -8.83 6.17 2.80
C LEU A 51 -7.52 6.98 2.74
N VAL A 52 -7.33 7.76 1.66
CA VAL A 52 -6.15 8.62 1.47
C VAL A 52 -6.01 9.65 2.60
N ARG A 53 -7.10 10.32 2.97
CA ARG A 53 -7.12 11.30 4.08
C ARG A 53 -6.84 10.66 5.44
N THR A 54 -7.33 9.43 5.66
CA THR A 54 -7.09 8.71 6.92
C THR A 54 -5.60 8.38 7.07
N HIS A 55 -4.96 7.91 6.00
CA HIS A 55 -3.51 7.68 6.01
C HIS A 55 -2.72 8.98 6.19
N MET A 56 -3.15 10.09 5.60
CA MET A 56 -2.55 11.41 5.86
C MET A 56 -2.66 11.85 7.31
N ALA A 57 -3.83 11.66 7.94
CA ALA A 57 -4.04 12.01 9.34
C ALA A 57 -3.14 11.20 10.30
N LEU A 58 -2.77 9.99 9.89
CA LEU A 58 -1.83 9.13 10.60
C LEU A 58 -0.35 9.44 10.30
N GLY A 59 -0.07 10.41 9.40
CA GLY A 59 1.29 10.71 8.93
C GLY A 59 1.87 9.69 7.95
N ASP A 60 1.05 8.71 7.52
CA ASP A 60 1.45 7.51 6.80
C ASP A 60 1.48 7.78 5.28
N ARG A 61 2.39 8.67 4.86
CA ARG A 61 2.44 9.25 3.50
C ARG A 61 2.59 8.20 2.40
N ALA A 62 3.37 7.16 2.66
CA ALA A 62 3.58 6.05 1.73
C ALA A 62 2.27 5.29 1.44
N ARG A 63 1.51 4.96 2.49
CA ARG A 63 0.25 4.22 2.36
C ARG A 63 -0.84 5.04 1.71
N ALA A 64 -0.90 6.33 1.99
CA ALA A 64 -1.83 7.24 1.31
C ALA A 64 -1.55 7.35 -0.20
N GLY A 65 -0.27 7.38 -0.60
CA GLY A 65 0.12 7.35 -2.01
C GLY A 65 -0.25 6.05 -2.70
N ALA A 66 -0.06 4.90 -2.04
CA ALA A 66 -0.50 3.60 -2.54
C ALA A 66 -2.03 3.54 -2.72
N ALA A 67 -2.78 3.99 -1.71
CA ALA A 67 -4.24 4.09 -1.78
C ALA A 67 -4.71 4.97 -2.94
N ALA A 68 -4.05 6.11 -3.18
CA ALA A 68 -4.35 6.98 -4.31
C ALA A 68 -4.07 6.31 -5.67
N ALA A 69 -2.96 5.58 -5.81
CA ALA A 69 -2.62 4.87 -7.04
C ALA A 69 -3.63 3.76 -7.37
N ASP A 70 -4.05 2.98 -6.37
CA ASP A 70 -5.05 1.93 -6.58
C ASP A 70 -6.44 2.50 -6.84
N ALA A 71 -6.80 3.60 -6.17
CA ALA A 71 -8.02 4.35 -6.49
C ALA A 71 -8.02 4.82 -7.94
N ARG A 72 -6.89 5.34 -8.47
CA ARG A 72 -6.80 5.73 -9.88
C ARG A 72 -7.02 4.55 -10.84
N LYS A 73 -6.45 3.38 -10.54
CA LYS A 73 -6.67 2.17 -11.35
C LYS A 73 -8.14 1.73 -11.32
N ALA A 74 -8.77 1.74 -10.15
CA ALA A 74 -10.18 1.38 -9.98
C ALA A 74 -11.12 2.36 -10.68
N LEU A 75 -10.75 3.65 -10.72
CA LEU A 75 -11.52 4.74 -11.33
C LEU A 75 -11.11 5.03 -12.78
N ALA A 76 -10.27 4.19 -13.40
CA ALA A 76 -9.76 4.41 -14.76
C ALA A 76 -10.86 4.58 -15.82
N GLY A 77 -12.05 3.99 -15.60
CA GLY A 77 -13.23 4.15 -16.45
C GLY A 77 -14.15 5.33 -16.09
N ALA A 78 -13.80 6.14 -15.09
CA ALA A 78 -14.63 7.21 -14.53
C ALA A 78 -13.82 8.52 -14.38
N PRO A 79 -13.67 9.32 -15.44
CA PRO A 79 -12.81 10.52 -15.44
C PRO A 79 -13.26 11.58 -14.42
N ASP A 80 -14.57 11.76 -14.21
CA ASP A 80 -15.10 12.68 -13.18
C ASP A 80 -14.64 12.30 -11.77
N LYS A 81 -14.55 11.00 -11.49
CA LYS A 81 -14.12 10.47 -10.20
C LYS A 81 -12.61 10.58 -10.02
N LEU A 82 -11.85 10.32 -11.08
CA LEU A 82 -10.41 10.56 -11.11
C LEU A 82 -10.08 12.03 -10.78
N ALA A 83 -10.75 12.98 -11.43
CA ALA A 83 -10.52 14.40 -11.19
C ALA A 83 -10.74 14.80 -9.73
N ARG A 84 -11.78 14.24 -9.08
CA ARG A 84 -12.05 14.47 -7.64
C ARG A 84 -10.98 13.85 -6.76
N LEU A 85 -10.55 12.62 -7.06
CA LEU A 85 -9.47 11.97 -6.33
C LEU A 85 -8.16 12.76 -6.45
N ASP A 86 -7.78 13.16 -7.65
CA ASP A 86 -6.55 13.92 -7.91
C ASP A 86 -6.56 15.29 -7.21
N ALA A 87 -7.71 15.96 -7.14
CA ALA A 87 -7.85 17.17 -6.34
C ALA A 87 -7.46 16.92 -4.88
N VAL A 88 -7.98 15.84 -4.26
CA VAL A 88 -7.63 15.47 -2.88
C VAL A 88 -6.16 15.10 -2.72
N VAL A 89 -5.60 14.31 -3.65
CA VAL A 89 -4.18 13.92 -3.62
C VAL A 89 -3.28 15.17 -3.70
N LYS A 90 -3.64 16.12 -4.56
CA LYS A 90 -2.93 17.40 -4.72
C LYS A 90 -3.04 18.27 -3.47
N GLU A 91 -4.23 18.41 -2.88
CA GLU A 91 -4.44 19.16 -1.63
C GLU A 91 -3.61 18.59 -0.48
N LEU A 92 -3.46 17.27 -0.43
CA LEU A 92 -2.67 16.58 0.59
C LEU A 92 -1.16 16.63 0.32
N GLY A 93 -0.73 17.14 -0.85
CA GLY A 93 0.67 17.20 -1.24
C GLY A 93 1.31 15.81 -1.34
N LEU A 94 0.56 14.85 -1.88
CA LEU A 94 1.02 13.49 -2.11
C LEU A 94 1.73 13.38 -3.47
N PRO A 95 2.91 12.73 -3.56
CA PRO A 95 3.52 12.45 -4.84
C PRO A 95 2.64 11.47 -5.63
N GLU A 96 2.40 11.76 -6.91
CA GLU A 96 1.57 10.94 -7.81
C GLU A 96 2.21 9.56 -8.13
N VAL A 97 3.50 9.44 -7.83
CA VAL A 97 4.38 8.30 -8.10
C VAL A 97 4.19 7.23 -7.02
N PRO A 98 4.14 5.92 -7.36
CA PRO A 98 4.10 4.87 -6.36
C PRO A 98 5.35 5.00 -5.47
N ALA A 99 5.14 5.28 -4.19
CA ALA A 99 6.20 5.31 -3.20
C ALA A 99 6.71 3.88 -2.96
N ALA A 100 7.50 3.38 -3.91
CA ALA A 100 8.50 2.35 -3.70
C ALA A 100 9.85 3.06 -3.55
N SER A 101 9.99 3.87 -2.50
CA SER A 101 11.28 4.32 -1.94
C SER A 101 11.00 5.24 -0.76
N GLY A 102 11.46 4.84 0.44
CA GLY A 102 11.59 5.79 1.54
C GLY A 102 11.12 5.35 2.92
N SER A 103 11.24 4.08 3.32
CA SER A 103 11.72 3.86 4.69
C SER A 103 13.23 4.04 4.63
N GLY A 104 13.66 5.28 4.88
CA GLY A 104 15.05 5.60 5.08
C GLY A 104 15.63 4.68 6.14
N ALA A 105 16.62 3.91 5.74
CA ALA A 105 17.65 3.46 6.66
C ALA A 105 18.35 4.68 7.29
N VAL A 106 18.93 4.45 8.47
CA VAL A 106 19.97 5.22 9.18
C VAL A 106 19.45 6.39 10.06
N GLN A 107 19.70 6.49 11.37
CA GLN A 107 20.68 5.88 12.29
C GLN A 107 20.05 5.66 13.68
#